data_AF-A0A9W9LHT9-F1
#
_entry.id   AF-A0A9W9LHT9-F1
#
_cell.length_a   1.000
_cell.length_b   1.000
_cell.length_c   1.000
_cell.angle_alpha   90.00
_cell.angle_beta   90.00
_cell.angle_gamma   90.00
#
_symmetry.space_group_name_H-M   'P 1'
#
loop_
_entity.id
_entity.type
_entity.pdbx_description
1 polymer ?
#
loop_
_entity_poly.entity_id
_entity_poly.type
_entity_poly.pdbx_seq_one_letter_code
_entity_poly.pdbx_strand_id
1 'polypeptide(L)' 'MPISDIDIDDAKKLFDLNVWSYIEVAQACPPILLQSPGGGMIVNQSSVGSITVLPYQGLYTASKAAIAMFSVL' A
#
# COMPACT_ATOMS: atom_id res chain seq x y z
N MET A 1 10.92 12.89 7.19
CA MET A 1 11.33 14.22 6.70
C MET A 1 10.15 15.19 6.66
N PRO A 2 10.39 16.50 6.81
CA PRO A 2 9.41 17.53 6.43
C PRO A 2 9.00 17.38 4.96
N ILE A 3 7.79 17.83 4.62
CA ILE A 3 7.27 17.73 3.24
C ILE A 3 8.11 18.54 2.23
N SER A 4 8.70 19.66 2.67
CA SER A 4 9.56 20.52 1.87
C SER A 4 10.85 19.84 1.39
N ASP A 5 11.25 18.78 2.07
CA ASP A 5 12.56 18.16 1.87
C ASP A 5 12.45 16.85 1.07
N ILE A 6 11.22 16.46 0.70
CA ILE A 6 10.97 15.20 -0.02
C ILE A 6 11.57 15.27 -1.42
N ASP A 7 12.46 14.33 -1.72
CA ASP A 7 12.85 14.03 -3.08
C ASP A 7 11.71 13.31 -3.81
N ILE A 8 11.32 13.84 -4.97
CA ILE A 8 10.15 13.34 -5.71
C ILE A 8 10.40 11.96 -6.32
N ASP A 9 11.63 11.65 -6.71
CA ASP A 9 11.93 10.37 -7.32
C ASP A 9 11.95 9.25 -6.27
N ASP A 10 12.47 9.53 -5.07
CA ASP A 10 12.36 8.61 -3.95
C ASP A 10 10.91 8.48 -3.44
N ALA A 11 10.11 9.55 -3.50
CA ALA A 11 8.69 9.49 -3.20
C ALA A 11 7.92 8.56 -4.14
N LYS A 12 8.20 8.64 -5.45
CA LYS A 12 7.61 7.74 -6.44
C LYS A 12 8.01 6.29 -6.18
N LYS A 13 9.29 6.01 -5.95
CA LYS A 13 9.76 4.65 -5.60
C LYS A 13 9.04 4.09 -4.37
N LEU A 14 8.79 4.93 -3.36
CA LEU A 14 8.04 4.50 -2.18
C LEU A 14 6.59 4.14 -2.52
N PHE A 15 5.94 4.89 -3.41
CA PHE A 15 4.59 4.59 -3.89
C PHE A 15 4.54 3.36 -4.81
N ASP A 16 5.53 3.19 -5.68
CA ASP A 16 5.73 1.98 -6.49
C ASP A 16 5.78 0.75 -5.58
N LEU A 17 6.53 0.82 -4.48
CA LEU A 17 6.60 -0.26 -3.52
C LEU A 17 5.31 -0.41 -2.68
N ASN A 18 4.81 0.64 -2.05
CA ASN A 18 3.77 0.52 -1.03
C ASN A 18 2.33 0.54 -1.57
N VAL A 19 2.14 0.89 -2.85
CA VAL A 19 0.81 1.01 -3.47
C VAL A 19 0.75 0.18 -4.75
N TRP A 20 1.57 0.52 -5.75
CA TRP A 20 1.42 -0.08 -7.08
C TRP A 20 1.80 -1.56 -7.08
N SER A 21 2.88 -1.96 -6.40
CA SER A 21 3.27 -3.37 -6.33
C SER A 21 2.19 -4.25 -5.67
N TYR A 22 1.45 -3.72 -4.69
CA TYR A 22 0.37 -4.45 -4.04
C TYR A 22 -0.80 -4.66 -5.00
N ILE A 23 -1.12 -3.65 -5.83
CA ILE A 23 -2.15 -3.74 -6.85
C ILE A 23 -1.73 -4.75 -7.94
N GLU A 24 -0.49 -4.71 -8.38
CA GLU A 24 0.05 -5.67 -9.37
C GLU A 24 -0.01 -7.11 -8.85
N VAL A 25 0.39 -7.35 -7.60
CA VAL A 25 0.27 -8.67 -6.95
C VAL A 25 -1.20 -9.07 -6.87
N ALA A 26 -2.09 -8.18 -6.45
CA ALA A 26 -3.51 -8.45 -6.35
C ALA A 26 -4.15 -8.81 -7.71
N GLN A 27 -3.66 -8.21 -8.80
CA GLN A 27 -4.08 -8.54 -10.17
C GLN A 27 -3.52 -9.88 -10.67
N ALA A 28 -2.34 -10.30 -10.18
CA ALA A 28 -1.70 -11.54 -10.57
C ALA A 28 -2.20 -12.78 -9.79
N CYS A 29 -2.69 -12.59 -8.56
CA CYS A 29 -3.16 -13.68 -7.70
C CYS A 29 -4.52 -14.35 -8.06
N PRO A 30 -5.48 -13.77 -8.82
CA PRO A 30 -6.80 -14.37 -9.01
C PRO A 30 -6.80 -15.83 -9.48
N PRO A 31 -5.95 -16.25 -10.45
CA PRO A 31 -5.92 -17.64 -10.90
C PRO A 31 -5.61 -18.63 -9.77
N ILE A 32 -4.74 -18.27 -8.83
CA ILE A 32 -4.34 -19.14 -7.72
C ILE A 32 -5.41 -19.13 -6.63
N LEU A 33 -5.96 -17.95 -6.31
CA LEU A 33 -6.98 -17.80 -5.27
C LEU A 33 -8.28 -18.54 -5.61
N LEU A 34 -8.67 -18.55 -6.89
CA LEU A 34 -9.85 -19.28 -7.38
C LEU A 34 -9.66 -20.80 -7.35
N GLN A 35 -8.42 -21.29 -7.39
CA GLN A 35 -8.10 -22.72 -7.30
C GLN A 35 -7.95 -23.20 -5.85
N SER A 36 -7.81 -22.29 -4.90
CA SER A 36 -7.66 -22.64 -3.47
C SER A 36 -8.92 -23.28 -2.91
N PRO A 37 -8.83 -24.51 -2.34
CA PRO A 37 -9.96 -25.12 -1.65
C PRO A 37 -10.45 -24.25 -0.49
N GLY A 38 -11.74 -23.92 -0.48
CA GLY A 38 -12.34 -23.02 0.52
C GLY A 38 -12.21 -21.52 0.22
N GLY A 39 -11.66 -21.16 -0.96
CA GLY A 39 -11.44 -19.78 -1.37
C GLY A 39 -10.10 -19.22 -0.90
N GLY A 40 -9.62 -18.19 -1.61
CA GLY A 40 -8.40 -17.45 -1.26
C GLY A 40 -8.71 -16.00 -0.90
N MET A 41 -7.85 -15.39 -0.08
CA MET A 41 -7.94 -13.99 0.30
C MET A 41 -6.59 -13.30 0.10
N ILE A 42 -6.63 -12.04 -0.33
CA ILE A 42 -5.48 -11.16 -0.35
C ILE A 42 -5.53 -10.30 0.92
N VAL A 43 -4.44 -10.26 1.66
CA VAL A 43 -4.30 -9.42 2.86
C VAL A 43 -3.18 -8.43 2.64
N ASN A 44 -3.54 -7.17 2.43
CA ASN A 44 -2.60 -6.08 2.22
C ASN A 44 -2.16 -5.48 3.55
N GLN A 45 -0.84 -5.41 3.79
CA GLN A 45 -0.29 -4.81 4.99
C GLN A 45 -0.22 -3.28 4.91
N SER A 46 -1.18 -2.62 5.56
CA SER A 46 -1.16 -1.18 5.82
C SER A 46 -0.37 -0.83 7.11
N SER A 47 -0.78 0.19 7.85
CA SER A 47 -0.15 0.68 9.07
C SER A 47 -1.15 1.49 9.91
N VAL A 48 -0.95 1.57 11.23
CA VAL A 48 -1.64 2.57 12.08
C VAL A 48 -1.44 4.01 11.57
N GLY A 49 -0.31 4.25 10.88
CA GLY A 49 -0.02 5.50 10.18
C GLY A 49 -1.06 5.90 9.13
N SER A 50 -1.94 4.99 8.70
CA SER A 50 -3.04 5.30 7.77
C SER A 50 -4.15 6.15 8.40
N ILE A 51 -4.30 6.11 9.73
CA ILE A 51 -5.39 6.77 10.47
C ILE A 51 -4.89 7.71 11.57
N THR A 52 -3.57 7.88 11.72
CA THR A 52 -2.97 8.70 12.76
C THR A 52 -1.92 9.64 12.20
N VAL A 53 -1.77 10.80 12.83
CA VAL A 53 -0.76 11.79 12.43
C VAL A 53 0.59 11.39 13.03
N LEU A 54 1.54 11.05 12.17
CA LEU A 54 2.92 10.75 12.54
C LEU A 54 3.85 11.84 12.00
N PRO A 55 4.42 12.71 12.87
CA PRO A 55 5.32 13.77 12.45
C PRO A 55 6.45 13.24 11.57
N TYR A 56 6.76 13.97 10.50
CA TYR A 56 7.82 13.65 9.54
C TYR A 56 7.64 12.32 8.77
N GLN A 57 6.49 11.66 8.86
CA GLN A 57 6.19 10.43 8.11
C GLN A 57 5.13 10.60 7.02
N GLY A 58 4.80 11.85 6.65
CA GLY A 58 3.70 12.16 5.73
C GLY A 58 3.70 11.36 4.43
N LEU A 59 4.86 11.18 3.79
CA LEU A 59 5.00 10.38 2.57
C LEU A 59 4.65 8.89 2.81
N TYR A 60 5.22 8.31 3.86
CA TYR A 60 4.96 6.92 4.23
C TYR A 60 3.51 6.71 4.63
N THR A 61 2.97 7.56 5.52
CA THR A 61 1.58 7.47 5.98
C THR A 61 0.60 7.66 4.84
N ALA A 62 0.87 8.56 3.88
CA ALA A 62 0.08 8.72 2.67
C ALA A 62 0.05 7.42 1.84
N SER A 63 1.21 6.78 1.62
CA SER A 63 1.26 5.50 0.88
C SER A 63 0.48 4.39 1.59
N LYS A 64 0.55 4.33 2.92
CA LYS A 64 -0.18 3.33 3.73
C LYS A 64 -1.68 3.61 3.83
N ALA A 65 -2.08 4.88 3.84
CA ALA A 65 -3.48 5.27 3.72
C ALA A 65 -4.05 4.89 2.34
N ALA A 66 -3.29 5.11 1.26
CA ALA A 66 -3.71 4.72 -0.09
C ALA A 66 -3.99 3.22 -0.17
N ILE A 67 -3.03 2.37 0.24
CA ILE A 67 -3.25 0.91 0.19
C ILE A 67 -4.34 0.43 1.14
N ALA A 68 -4.55 1.10 2.28
CA ALA A 68 -5.69 0.81 3.14
C ALA A 68 -7.01 1.02 2.39
N MET A 69 -7.16 2.13 1.67
CA MET A 69 -8.36 2.44 0.89
C MET A 69 -8.60 1.47 -0.28
N PHE A 70 -7.55 1.00 -0.94
CA PHE A 70 -7.69 -0.05 -1.96
C PHE A 70 -8.13 -1.40 -1.40
N SER A 71 -7.90 -1.63 -0.11
CA SER A 71 -8.21 -2.91 0.54
C SER A 71 -9.61 -2.96 1.15
N VAL A 72 -10.39 -1.88 1.02
CA VAL A 72 -11.76 -1.78 1.54
C VAL A 72 -12.78 -2.09 0.44
N LEU A 73 -12.70 -3.28 -0.17
CA LEU A 73 -13.75 -3.91 -0.98
C LEU A 73 -13.48 -5.42 -1.07
#